data_AF-A0A3A8ZSV7-F1
#
_entry.id   AF-A0A3A8ZSV7-F1
#
_cell.length_a   1.000
_cell.length_b   1.000
_cell.length_c   1.000
_cell.angle_alpha   90.00
_cell.angle_beta   90.00
_cell.angle_gamma   90.00
#
_symmetry.space_group_name_H-M   'P 1'
#
loop_
_entity.id
_entity.type
_entity.pdbx_description
1 polymer ?
#
loop_
_entity_poly.entity_id
_entity_poly.type
_entity_poly.pdbx_seq_one_letter_code
_entity_poly.pdbx_strand_id
1 'polypeptide(L)'
;MDQPQGGEATTGSDIDIAIIVKEQMDNNTKKRLVRWAANMDIRYERVFSIVDIQESNMKKWERVLPFYQNVRREGIVLWKAA
;
A
#
# COMPACT_ATOMS: atom_id res chain seq x y z
N MET A 1 20.82 13.14 -9.53
CA MET A 1 21.19 11.71 -9.44
C MET A 1 20.09 11.10 -8.60
N ASP A 2 19.07 10.54 -9.24
CA ASP A 2 17.89 10.04 -8.54
C ASP A 2 18.27 8.74 -7.84
N GLN A 3 18.28 8.78 -6.51
CA GLN A 3 18.40 7.57 -5.70
C GLN A 3 17.15 6.72 -5.91
N PRO A 4 17.28 5.39 -6.06
CA PRO A 4 16.11 4.52 -6.08
C PRO A 4 15.35 4.65 -4.76
N GLN A 5 14.03 4.83 -4.86
CA GLN A 5 13.08 5.10 -3.78
C GLN A 5 12.96 3.91 -2.80
N GLY A 6 14.01 3.63 -2.05
CA GLY A 6 14.07 2.61 -1.00
C GLY A 6 14.91 3.13 0.14
N GLY A 7 14.38 4.10 0.88
CA GLY A 7 14.99 4.56 2.13
C GLY A 7 14.80 3.50 3.23
N GLU A 8 15.77 3.38 4.13
CA GLU A 8 15.62 2.54 5.32
C GLU A 8 14.47 3.08 6.19
N ALA A 9 13.65 2.17 6.73
CA ALA A 9 12.52 2.55 7.57
C ALA A 9 13.02 3.26 8.85
N THR A 10 12.55 4.48 9.07
CA THR A 10 12.85 5.26 10.28
C THR A 10 11.59 5.45 11.11
N THR A 11 11.73 5.91 12.36
CA THR A 11 10.59 6.15 13.26
C THR A 11 9.59 7.16 12.71
N GLY A 12 10.02 8.05 11.79
CA GLY A 12 9.17 9.04 11.13
C GLY A 12 8.70 8.64 9.72
N SER A 13 8.96 7.42 9.27
CA SER A 13 8.53 6.95 7.94
C SER A 13 7.02 6.71 7.90
N ASP A 14 6.44 6.97 6.72
CA ASP A 14 5.05 6.67 6.41
C ASP A 14 4.76 5.15 6.50
N ILE A 15 3.51 4.81 6.74
CA ILE A 15 3.01 3.44 6.71
C ILE A 15 2.24 3.23 5.41
N ASP A 16 2.87 2.51 4.47
CA ASP A 16 2.25 2.16 3.19
C ASP A 16 1.49 0.84 3.27
N ILE A 17 0.20 0.86 2.88
CA ILE A 17 -0.67 -0.31 2.88
C ILE A 17 -1.19 -0.57 1.46
N ALA A 18 -0.75 -1.68 0.87
CA ALA A 18 -1.30 -2.19 -0.39
C ALA A 18 -2.46 -3.17 -0.14
N ILE A 19 -3.62 -2.91 -0.75
CA ILE A 19 -4.78 -3.81 -0.73
C ILE A 19 -4.93 -4.44 -2.10
N ILE A 20 -4.64 -5.73 -2.21
CA ILE A 20 -4.72 -6.48 -3.47
C ILE A 20 -6.13 -7.08 -3.60
N VAL A 21 -6.86 -6.68 -4.64
CA VAL A 21 -8.26 -7.08 -4.90
C VAL A 21 -8.39 -7.70 -6.28
N LYS A 22 -9.30 -8.67 -6.48
CA LYS A 22 -9.51 -9.29 -7.80
C LYS A 22 -10.03 -8.30 -8.83
N GLU A 23 -11.04 -7.54 -8.43
CA GLU A 23 -11.74 -6.56 -9.26
C GLU A 23 -11.52 -5.14 -8.75
N GLN A 24 -11.82 -4.15 -9.58
CA GLN A 24 -11.73 -2.76 -9.18
C GLN A 24 -12.58 -2.48 -7.93
N MET A 25 -11.97 -1.88 -6.93
CA MET A 25 -12.69 -1.44 -5.74
C MET A 25 -13.64 -0.28 -6.09
N ASP A 26 -14.88 -0.36 -5.61
CA ASP A 26 -15.88 0.67 -5.86
C ASP A 26 -15.56 1.97 -5.10
N ASN A 27 -16.09 3.09 -5.61
CA ASN A 27 -15.82 4.42 -5.08
C ASN A 27 -16.28 4.61 -3.62
N ASN A 28 -17.34 3.92 -3.18
CA ASN A 28 -17.81 4.06 -1.81
C ASN A 28 -16.84 3.35 -0.84
N THR A 29 -16.36 2.17 -1.20
CA THR A 29 -15.32 1.47 -0.44
C THR A 29 -14.02 2.27 -0.41
N LYS A 30 -13.58 2.85 -1.54
CA LYS A 30 -12.41 3.75 -1.57
C LYS A 30 -12.58 4.94 -0.62
N LYS A 31 -13.73 5.61 -0.64
CA LYS A 31 -14.02 6.74 0.28
C LYS A 31 -13.96 6.32 1.75
N ARG A 32 -14.44 5.11 2.08
CA ARG A 32 -14.36 4.57 3.44
C ARG A 32 -12.92 4.31 3.87
N LEU A 33 -12.06 3.80 2.98
CA LEU A 33 -10.64 3.60 3.25
C LEU A 33 -9.90 4.92 3.46
N VAL A 34 -10.17 5.94 2.64
CA VAL A 34 -9.56 7.27 2.81
C VAL A 34 -9.95 7.88 4.18
N ARG A 35 -11.21 7.77 4.58
CA ARG A 35 -11.64 8.21 5.92
C ARG A 35 -10.98 7.42 7.03
N TRP A 36 -10.80 6.12 6.84
CA TRP A 36 -10.10 5.28 7.81
C TRP A 36 -8.63 5.70 7.92
N ALA A 37 -7.93 5.93 6.81
CA ALA A 37 -6.54 6.41 6.81
C ALA A 37 -6.42 7.75 7.56
N ALA A 38 -7.27 8.72 7.24
CA ALA A 38 -7.26 10.02 7.94
C ALA A 38 -7.50 9.89 9.46
N ASN A 39 -8.35 8.95 9.89
CA ASN A 39 -8.54 8.69 11.32
C ASN A 39 -7.29 8.06 11.96
N MET A 40 -6.59 7.18 11.23
CA MET A 40 -5.34 6.57 11.68
C MET A 40 -4.22 7.59 11.76
N ASP A 41 -4.16 8.53 10.81
CA ASP A 41 -3.17 9.61 10.78
C ASP A 41 -3.17 10.40 12.07
N ILE A 42 -4.36 10.84 12.49
CA ILE A 42 -4.56 11.60 13.71
C ILE A 42 -4.29 10.75 14.95
N ARG A 43 -4.76 9.50 14.96
CA ARG A 43 -4.69 8.64 16.15
C ARG A 43 -3.27 8.26 16.53
N TYR A 44 -2.40 8.07 15.55
CA TYR A 44 -1.04 7.57 15.77
C TYR A 44 0.04 8.60 15.45
N GLU A 45 -0.34 9.81 15.05
CA GLU A 45 0.57 10.88 14.61
C GLU A 45 1.57 10.39 13.54
N ARG A 46 1.07 9.59 12.58
CA ARG A 46 1.84 8.95 11.50
C ARG A 46 1.02 8.90 10.23
N VAL A 47 1.63 9.09 9.07
CA VAL A 47 0.90 9.05 7.79
C VAL A 47 0.65 7.60 7.35
N PHE A 48 -0.60 7.25 7.14
CA PHE A 48 -1.04 5.98 6.55
C PHE A 48 -1.44 6.19 5.10
N SER A 49 -0.64 5.68 4.17
CA SER A 49 -0.97 5.67 2.75
C SER A 49 -1.65 4.34 2.40
N ILE A 50 -2.73 4.38 1.60
CA ILE A 50 -3.44 3.18 1.16
C ILE A 50 -3.58 3.20 -0.36
N VAL A 51 -3.15 2.11 -0.99
CA VAL A 51 -3.31 1.89 -2.43
C VAL A 51 -4.09 0.60 -2.69
N ASP A 52 -5.16 0.70 -3.47
CA ASP A 52 -5.84 -0.46 -4.02
C ASP A 52 -5.16 -0.92 -5.32
N ILE A 53 -4.82 -2.19 -5.39
CA ILE A 53 -4.14 -2.81 -6.54
C ILE A 53 -5.00 -3.94 -7.04
N GLN A 54 -5.40 -3.90 -8.31
CA GLN A 54 -6.00 -5.08 -8.94
C GLN A 54 -4.97 -6.21 -9.04
N GLU A 55 -5.38 -7.43 -8.72
CA GLU A 55 -4.50 -8.60 -8.72
C GLU A 55 -3.84 -8.82 -10.09
N SER A 56 -4.58 -8.51 -11.18
CA SER A 56 -4.07 -8.53 -12.55
C SER A 56 -2.86 -7.59 -12.74
N ASN A 57 -2.92 -6.38 -12.17
CA ASN A 57 -1.81 -5.42 -12.19
C ASN A 57 -0.66 -5.87 -11.31
N MET A 58 -0.93 -6.46 -10.14
CA MET A 58 0.11 -7.03 -9.29
C MET A 58 0.90 -8.09 -10.07
N LYS A 59 0.22 -9.06 -10.67
CA LYS A 59 0.83 -10.14 -11.47
C LYS A 59 1.60 -9.61 -12.68
N LYS A 60 1.10 -8.55 -13.33
CA LYS A 60 1.74 -7.95 -14.50
C LYS A 60 3.04 -7.22 -14.15
N TRP A 61 3.06 -6.49 -13.04
CA TRP A 61 4.13 -5.53 -12.75
C TRP A 61 5.08 -5.94 -11.62
N GLU A 62 4.79 -7.01 -10.87
CA GLU A 62 5.60 -7.51 -9.75
C GLU A 62 7.07 -7.77 -10.07
N ARG A 63 7.45 -7.93 -11.34
CA ARG A 63 8.84 -8.19 -11.75
C ARG A 63 9.51 -7.00 -12.42
N VAL A 64 8.77 -5.94 -12.71
CA VAL A 64 9.25 -4.81 -13.53
C VAL A 64 9.30 -3.52 -12.74
N LEU A 65 8.25 -3.23 -11.94
CA LEU A 65 8.16 -1.96 -11.23
C LEU A 65 8.70 -2.09 -9.79
N PRO A 66 9.64 -1.23 -9.37
CA PRO A 66 10.25 -1.29 -8.04
C PRO A 66 9.23 -1.34 -6.89
N PHE A 67 8.17 -0.53 -6.95
CA PHE A 67 7.12 -0.54 -5.92
C PHE A 67 6.49 -1.94 -5.75
N TYR A 68 6.11 -2.59 -6.84
CA TYR A 68 5.49 -3.91 -6.80
C TYR A 68 6.48 -4.99 -6.33
N GLN A 69 7.75 -4.86 -6.70
CA GLN A 69 8.82 -5.73 -6.20
C GLN A 69 8.97 -5.59 -4.68
N ASN A 70 8.96 -4.36 -4.15
CA ASN A 70 9.07 -4.10 -2.72
C ASN A 70 7.86 -4.64 -1.96
N VAL A 71 6.63 -4.42 -2.44
CA VAL A 71 5.41 -5.00 -1.84
C VAL A 71 5.50 -6.52 -1.74
N ARG A 72 6.06 -7.20 -2.75
CA ARG A 72 6.21 -8.65 -2.76
C ARG A 72 7.38 -9.15 -1.88
N ARG A 73 8.52 -8.45 -1.89
CA ARG A 73 9.77 -8.89 -1.27
C ARG A 73 9.85 -8.53 0.22
N GLU A 74 9.39 -7.34 0.55
CA GLU A 74 9.57 -6.70 1.86
C GLU A 74 8.24 -6.48 2.59
N GLY A 75 7.11 -6.53 1.87
CA GLY A 75 5.79 -6.35 2.46
C GLY A 75 5.43 -7.43 3.48
N ILE A 76 4.82 -6.99 4.59
CA ILE A 76 4.27 -7.89 5.62
C ILE A 76 2.80 -8.13 5.31
N VAL A 77 2.41 -9.41 5.22
CA VAL A 77 1.00 -9.77 4.99
C VAL A 77 0.20 -9.60 6.28
N LEU A 78 -0.66 -8.59 6.31
CA LEU A 78 -1.56 -8.34 7.44
C LEU A 78 -2.79 -9.26 7.44
N TRP A 79 -3.30 -9.59 6.25
CA TRP A 79 -4.51 -10.40 6.10
C TRP A 79 -4.57 -11.08 4.72
N LYS A 80 -5.20 -12.25 4.65
CA LYS A 80 -5.58 -12.94 3.40
C LYS A 80 -7.03 -13.39 3.52
N ALA A 81 -7.82 -13.15 2.47
CA ALA A 81 -9.15 -13.75 2.35
C ALA A 81 -9.02 -15.27 2.27
N ALA A 82 -9.93 -15.98 2.94
CA ALA A 82 -10.04 -17.44 2.88
C ALA A 82 -10.63 -17.91 1.54
#